data_AF-A0AAI9KZR5-F1
#
_entry.id   AF-A0AAI9KZR5-F1
#
_cell.length_a   1.000
_cell.length_b   1.000
_cell.length_c   1.000
_cell.angle_alpha   90.00
_cell.angle_beta   90.00
_cell.angle_gamma   90.00
#
_symmetry.space_group_name_H-M   'P 1'
#
loop_
_entity.id
_entity.type
_entity.pdbx_description
1 polymer ?
#
loop_
_entity_poly.entity_id
_entity_poly.type
_entity_poly.pdbx_seq_one_letter_code
_entity_poly.pdbx_strand_id
1 'polypeptide(L)' 'MTSRENCGYSSRTIFAAWVQGNFRIAAGCFWNTLDEFESAVDESYSCEAAETYKQAARDCVAELTVKLNKAGE' A
#
# COMPACT_ATOMS: atom_id res chain seq x y z
N MET A 1 1.85 -6.34 -9.72
CA MET A 1 2.14 -5.92 -8.33
C MET A 1 3.20 -4.84 -8.35
N THR A 2 3.14 -3.92 -7.39
CA THR A 2 4.13 -2.86 -7.16
C THR A 2 4.56 -2.93 -5.70
N SER A 3 5.79 -2.50 -5.39
CA SER A 3 6.31 -2.56 -4.04
C SER A 3 7.19 -1.37 -3.76
N ARG A 4 7.05 -0.82 -2.55
CA ARG A 4 7.91 0.23 -2.02
C ARG A 4 8.63 -0.32 -0.80
N GLU A 5 9.95 -0.27 -0.88
CA GLU A 5 10.85 -0.63 0.22
C GLU A 5 11.17 0.60 1.07
N ASN A 6 11.58 0.39 2.32
CA ASN A 6 11.88 1.47 3.28
C ASN A 6 10.72 2.45 3.53
N CYS A 7 9.50 1.95 3.69
CA CYS A 7 8.37 2.79 4.07
C CYS A 7 8.33 3.02 5.59
N GLY A 8 8.11 4.28 5.98
CA GLY A 8 7.91 4.70 7.37
C GLY A 8 9.09 4.46 8.30
N TYR A 9 8.85 4.59 9.61
CA TYR A 9 9.90 4.56 10.64
C TYR A 9 10.58 3.19 10.80
N SER A 10 9.92 2.09 10.44
CA SER A 10 10.43 0.72 10.65
C SER A 10 10.98 0.08 9.37
N SER A 11 11.23 0.87 8.31
CA SER A 11 11.70 0.37 7.01
C SER A 11 10.89 -0.81 6.47
N ARG A 12 9.56 -0.81 6.68
CA ARG A 12 8.72 -1.92 6.22
C ARG A 12 8.52 -1.81 4.72
N THR A 13 8.52 -2.95 4.05
CA THR A 13 8.13 -3.03 2.64
C THR A 13 6.61 -3.10 2.53
N ILE A 14 6.04 -2.18 1.77
CA ILE A 14 4.63 -2.20 1.39
C ILE A 14 4.52 -2.75 -0.03
N PHE A 15 3.62 -3.70 -0.23
CA PHE A 15 3.28 -4.24 -1.54
C PHE A 15 1.84 -3.85 -1.87
N ALA A 16 1.61 -3.39 -3.09
CA ALA A 16 0.27 -3.31 -3.66
C ALA A 16 0.09 -4.39 -4.73
N ALA A 17 -0.99 -5.15 -4.60
CA ALA A 17 -1.38 -6.19 -5.53
C ALA A 17 -2.80 -5.93 -6.03
N TRP A 18 -3.07 -6.35 -7.26
CA TRP A 18 -4.41 -6.34 -7.84
C TRP A 18 -4.87 -7.78 -7.90
N VAL A 19 -5.90 -8.11 -7.13
CA VAL A 19 -6.37 -9.47 -6.91
C VAL A 19 -7.88 -9.48 -7.01
N GLN A 20 -8.43 -10.31 -7.90
CA GLN A 20 -9.88 -10.46 -8.09
C GLN A 20 -10.61 -9.12 -8.28
N GLY A 21 -10.04 -8.23 -9.11
CA GLY A 21 -10.66 -6.94 -9.43
C GLY A 21 -10.57 -5.88 -8.33
N ASN A 22 -9.73 -6.09 -7.30
CA ASN A 22 -9.56 -5.16 -6.19
C ASN A 22 -8.09 -4.96 -5.82
N PHE A 23 -7.75 -3.78 -5.30
CA PHE A 23 -6.43 -3.49 -4.76
C PHE A 23 -6.29 -4.05 -3.34
N ARG A 24 -5.20 -4.76 -3.09
CA ARG A 24 -4.81 -5.27 -1.77
C ARG A 24 -3.42 -4.78 -1.41
N ILE A 25 -3.25 -4.38 -0.16
CA ILE A 25 -1.99 -3.95 0.42
C ILE A 25 -1.46 -5.08 1.30
N ALA A 26 -0.19 -5.43 1.09
CA ALA A 26 0.57 -6.31 1.95
C ALA A 26 1.65 -5.53 2.69
N ALA A 27 1.73 -5.69 4.01
CA ALA A 27 2.80 -5.12 4.82
C ALA A 27 3.11 -6.05 6.00
N GLY A 28 4.13 -6.89 5.86
CA GLY A 28 4.42 -7.94 6.83
C GLY A 28 3.28 -8.97 6.91
N CYS A 29 2.63 -9.08 8.08
CA CYS A 29 1.47 -9.96 8.29
C CYS A 29 0.12 -9.34 7.87
N PHE A 30 0.11 -8.07 7.45
CA PHE A 30 -1.10 -7.40 7.00
C PHE A 30 -1.38 -7.75 5.54
N TRP A 31 -2.62 -8.11 5.21
CA TRP A 31 -3.08 -8.37 3.84
C TRP A 31 -4.55 -7.98 3.68
N ASN A 32 -4.82 -6.72 3.33
CA ASN A 32 -6.19 -6.25 3.19
C ASN A 32 -6.34 -5.08 2.23
N THR A 33 -7.51 -4.44 2.16
CA THR A 33 -7.74 -3.30 1.26
C THR A 33 -6.91 -2.07 1.66
N LEU A 34 -6.79 -1.09 0.76
CA LEU A 34 -6.09 0.17 1.05
C LEU A 34 -6.74 0.92 2.22
N ASP A 35 -8.07 0.97 2.27
CA ASP A 35 -8.82 1.63 3.34
C ASP A 35 -8.59 0.98 4.72
N GLU A 36 -8.64 -0.35 4.79
CA GLU A 36 -8.33 -1.09 6.01
C GLU A 36 -6.85 -0.95 6.41
N PHE A 37 -5.95 -0.87 5.44
CA PHE A 37 -4.54 -0.60 5.71
C PHE A 37 -4.35 0.77 6.35
N GLU A 38 -5.00 1.80 5.80
CA GLU A 38 -4.93 3.16 6.33
C GLU A 38 -5.49 3.25 7.75
N SER A 39 -6.64 2.60 8.01
CA SER A 39 -7.22 2.52 9.35
C SER A 39 -6.31 1.79 10.32
N ALA A 40 -5.78 0.61 9.94
CA ALA A 40 -4.87 -0.16 10.81
C ALA A 40 -3.55 0.59 11.09
N VAL A 41 -3.06 1.37 10.12
CA VAL A 41 -1.89 2.24 10.30
C VAL A 41 -2.21 3.39 11.25
N ASP A 42 -3.38 4.01 11.16
CA ASP A 42 -3.80 5.09 12.06
C ASP A 42 -3.98 4.59 13.50
N GLU A 43 -4.46 3.35 13.68
CA GLU A 43 -4.55 2.71 15.00
C GLU A 43 -3.19 2.30 15.56
N SER A 44 -2.26 1.85 14.70
CA SER A 44 -0.96 1.30 15.13
C SER A 44 0.13 2.35 15.27
N TYR A 45 0.04 3.46 14.53
CA TYR A 45 1.05 4.49 14.43
C TYR A 45 0.40 5.86 14.60
N SER A 46 0.98 6.68 15.47
CA SER A 46 0.57 8.08 15.61
C SER A 46 1.56 8.99 14.87
N CYS A 47 1.09 10.13 14.38
CA CYS A 47 1.88 11.20 13.74
C CYS A 47 2.40 10.86 12.32
N GLU A 48 3.45 11.55 11.87
CA GLU A 48 4.02 11.57 10.52
C GLU A 48 4.38 10.19 9.94
N ALA A 49 4.69 9.22 10.80
CA ALA A 49 5.00 7.86 10.39
C ALA A 49 3.78 7.17 9.76
N ALA A 50 2.60 7.39 10.32
CA ALA A 50 1.35 6.84 9.80
C ALA A 50 1.08 7.38 8.39
N GLU A 51 1.13 8.69 8.20
CA GLU A 51 0.94 9.34 6.90
C GLU A 51 1.96 8.84 5.86
N THR A 52 3.22 8.65 6.26
CA THR A 52 4.26 8.09 5.37
C THR A 52 3.89 6.69 4.88
N TYR A 53 3.38 5.81 5.76
CA TYR A 53 2.93 4.47 5.36
C TYR A 53 1.72 4.53 4.43
N LYS A 54 0.70 5.34 4.75
CA LYS A 54 -0.49 5.50 3.91
C LYS A 54 -0.12 6.02 2.53
N GLN A 55 0.75 7.03 2.46
CA GLN A 55 1.15 7.64 1.20
C GLN A 55 1.95 6.67 0.33
N ALA A 56 2.83 5.86 0.92
CA ALA A 56 3.56 4.82 0.18
C ALA A 56 2.61 3.72 -0.37
N ALA A 57 1.58 3.33 0.38
CA ALA A 57 0.57 2.40 -0.10
C ALA A 57 -0.26 2.98 -1.27
N ARG A 58 -0.68 4.25 -1.15
CA ARG A 58 -1.38 4.99 -2.21
C ARG A 58 -0.54 5.11 -3.48
N ASP A 59 0.73 5.46 -3.35
CA ASP A 59 1.68 5.55 -4.47
C ASP A 59 1.84 4.20 -5.19
N CYS A 60 1.97 3.11 -4.42
CA CYS A 60 2.01 1.77 -4.99
C CYS A 60 0.73 1.42 -5.77
N VAL A 61 -0.45 1.74 -5.22
CA VAL A 61 -1.73 1.52 -5.89
C VAL A 61 -1.86 2.36 -7.15
N ALA A 62 -1.46 3.64 -7.10
CA ALA A 62 -1.49 4.53 -8.25
C ALA A 62 -0.58 4.01 -9.38
N GLU A 63 0.66 3.62 -9.06
CA GLU A 63 1.57 3.02 -10.03
C GLU A 63 1.01 1.72 -10.62
N LEU A 64 0.43 0.87 -9.76
CA LEU A 64 -0.18 -0.37 -10.20
C LEU A 64 -1.39 -0.11 -11.11
N THR A 65 -2.20 0.89 -10.80
CA THR A 65 -3.33 1.33 -11.62
C THR A 65 -2.83 1.75 -13.00
N VAL A 66 -1.78 2.57 -13.08
CA VAL A 66 -1.19 2.98 -14.36
C VAL A 66 -0.70 1.77 -15.15
N LYS A 67 -0.02 0.82 -14.49
CA LYS A 67 0.44 -0.43 -15.13
C LYS A 67 -0.69 -1.30 -15.64
N LEU A 68 -1.79 -1.42 -14.89
CA LEU A 68 -2.97 -2.18 -15.30
C LEU A 68 -3.67 -1.54 -16.50
N ASN A 69 -3.80 -0.21 -16.51
CA ASN A 69 -4.41 0.49 -17.65
C ASN A 69 -3.57 0.34 -18.92
N LYS A 70 -2.23 0.42 -18.82
CA LYS A 70 -1.33 0.21 -19.97
C LYS A 70 -1.24 -1.23 -20.47
N ALA A 71 -1.55 -2.21 -19.63
CA ALA A 71 -1.54 -3.62 -20.01
C ALA A 71 -2.83 -4.08 -20.69
N GLY A 72 -3.86 -3.21 -20.73
CA GLY A 72 -5.13 -3.45 -21.39
C GLY A 72 -5.24 -2.89 -22.82
N GLU A 73 -4.17 -2.27 -23.33
CA GLU A 73 -4.03 -1.78 -24.71
C GLU A 73 -3.19 -2.75 -25.56
#